data_AF-E0U5J6-F1
#
_entry.id   AF-E0U5J6-F1
#
_cell.length_a   1.000
_cell.length_b   1.000
_cell.length_c   1.000
_cell.angle_alpha   90.00
_cell.angle_beta   90.00
_cell.angle_gamma   90.00
#
_symmetry.space_group_name_H-M   'P 1'
#
loop_
_entity.id
_entity.type
_entity.pdbx_description
1 polymer ?
#
loop_
_entity_poly.entity_id
_entity_poly.type
_entity_poly.pdbx_seq_one_letter_code
_entity_poly.pdbx_strand_id
1 'polypeptide(L)'
;MLTITGLSIVNSTLITILPIFLAQQNYSSGKTEVVPEILFYIIYIIDYIIVNFLRWKIFQRCKVKKAWFAWIPILGQYAAFKAGNRKNPVLLTILLYSSPVIYIISPFMFSPSLVVQIFILAMLIFLFTLFQLLSAWINICKKLKKSDFLLLLCLIPLGNYAVLSYLAFDKKIIFWLLLAVSAEFLTTSFSVISVSAADFVVKQIILITSAQLATVGICFIFLKQNLFRSQA
;
A
#
# COMPACT_ATOMS: atom_id res chain seq x y z
N MET A 1 3.95 -8.41 0.90
CA MET A 1 4.01 -7.31 1.88
C MET A 1 3.55 -5.96 1.29
N LEU A 2 3.66 -5.76 -0.03
CA LEU A 2 3.34 -4.52 -0.78
C LEU A 2 1.87 -4.14 -1.02
N THR A 3 0.95 -4.99 -0.61
CA THR A 3 -0.50 -4.70 -0.67
C THR A 3 -1.14 -4.86 0.69
N ILE A 4 -0.37 -5.22 1.73
CA ILE A 4 -0.89 -5.37 3.08
C ILE A 4 -1.09 -3.99 3.71
N THR A 5 -0.21 -3.00 3.54
CA THR A 5 -0.50 -1.66 4.07
C THR A 5 -1.70 -1.02 3.37
N GLY A 6 -1.82 -1.11 2.04
CA GLY A 6 -3.01 -0.60 1.34
C GLY A 6 -4.29 -1.39 1.68
N LEU A 7 -4.31 -2.70 1.45
CA LEU A 7 -5.52 -3.54 1.55
C LEU A 7 -5.86 -3.95 3.00
N SER A 8 -4.86 -4.10 3.89
CA SER A 8 -5.12 -4.29 5.33
C SER A 8 -5.62 -2.99 5.94
N ILE A 9 -5.13 -1.82 5.53
CA ILE A 9 -5.75 -0.56 5.95
C ILE A 9 -7.16 -0.48 5.36
N VAL A 10 -7.38 -0.67 4.05
CA VAL A 10 -8.72 -0.62 3.41
C VAL A 10 -9.73 -1.56 4.10
N ASN A 11 -9.39 -2.83 4.36
CA ASN A 11 -10.32 -3.77 4.97
C ASN A 11 -10.42 -3.61 6.49
N SER A 12 -9.33 -3.31 7.21
CA SER A 12 -9.44 -3.09 8.66
C SER A 12 -10.17 -1.79 8.99
N THR A 13 -9.98 -0.73 8.19
CA THR A 13 -10.72 0.53 8.32
C THR A 13 -12.16 0.40 7.88
N LEU A 14 -12.51 -0.25 6.76
CA LEU A 14 -13.93 -0.46 6.42
C LEU A 14 -14.68 -1.29 7.49
N ILE A 15 -14.03 -2.28 8.10
CA ILE A 15 -14.61 -3.12 9.15
C ILE A 15 -14.70 -2.39 10.51
N THR A 16 -13.81 -1.44 10.81
CA THR A 16 -13.92 -0.59 12.01
C THR A 16 -14.81 0.63 11.80
N ILE A 17 -14.90 1.18 10.58
CA ILE A 17 -15.65 2.40 10.26
C ILE A 17 -17.13 2.11 10.06
N LEU A 18 -17.52 0.94 9.55
CA LEU A 18 -18.94 0.62 9.34
C LEU A 18 -19.76 0.63 10.65
N PRO A 19 -19.29 0.05 11.77
CA PRO A 19 -19.95 0.21 13.08
C PRO A 19 -19.93 1.66 13.58
N ILE A 20 -18.88 2.43 13.31
CA ILE A 20 -18.76 3.84 13.75
C ILE A 20 -19.77 4.72 12.98
N PHE A 21 -19.92 4.53 11.67
CA PHE A 21 -20.93 5.22 10.85
C PHE A 21 -22.36 4.88 11.29
N LEU A 22 -22.60 3.62 11.67
CA LEU A 22 -23.89 3.18 12.19
C LEU A 22 -24.13 3.67 13.63
N ALA A 23 -23.08 3.86 14.43
CA ALA A 23 -23.16 4.37 15.81
C ALA A 23 -23.23 5.91 15.90
N GLN A 24 -22.71 6.64 14.92
CA GLN A 24 -22.69 8.11 14.90
C GLN A 24 -24.07 8.76 14.65
N GLN A 25 -25.11 8.02 14.28
CA GLN A 25 -26.44 8.60 14.12
C GLN A 25 -27.07 9.12 15.43
N ASN A 26 -26.50 8.79 16.60
CA ASN A 26 -27.07 9.16 17.90
C ASN A 26 -26.20 10.10 18.76
N TYR A 27 -25.06 10.61 18.27
CA TYR A 27 -24.20 11.48 19.10
C TYR A 27 -24.64 12.95 19.04
N SER A 28 -25.42 13.35 20.05
CA SER A 28 -25.82 14.73 20.32
C SER A 28 -24.63 15.65 20.61
N SER A 29 -24.56 16.75 19.85
CA SER A 29 -24.22 18.12 20.27
C SER A 29 -23.34 18.27 21.53
N GLY A 30 -22.04 18.02 21.38
CA GLY A 30 -21.03 18.49 22.33
C GLY A 30 -19.76 18.82 21.56
N LYS A 31 -19.48 20.12 21.39
CA LYS A 31 -18.36 20.72 20.63
C LYS A 31 -17.13 19.81 20.59
N THR A 32 -17.04 19.03 19.52
CA THR A 32 -15.94 18.10 19.25
C THR A 32 -15.23 18.59 18.01
N GLU A 33 -13.91 18.54 18.03
CA GLU A 33 -13.05 18.86 16.91
C GLU A 33 -13.28 17.81 15.80
N VAL A 34 -14.28 18.04 14.93
CA VAL A 34 -14.67 17.15 13.81
C VAL A 34 -13.62 17.15 12.67
N VAL A 35 -12.62 18.01 12.75
CA VAL A 35 -11.65 18.28 11.68
C VAL A 35 -10.70 17.10 11.33
N PRO A 36 -10.30 16.19 12.24
CA PRO A 36 -9.32 15.15 11.91
C PRO A 36 -9.84 14.11 10.91
N GLU A 37 -11.09 13.66 11.01
CA GLU A 37 -11.58 12.48 10.26
C GLU A 37 -11.76 12.75 8.76
N ILE A 38 -12.29 13.92 8.40
CA ILE A 38 -12.51 14.32 7.00
C ILE A 38 -11.16 14.44 6.27
N LEU A 39 -10.14 14.97 6.94
CA LEU A 39 -8.80 15.12 6.37
C LEU A 39 -8.18 13.76 6.02
N PHE A 40 -8.29 12.76 6.91
CA PHE A 40 -7.81 11.40 6.64
C PHE A 40 -8.53 10.78 5.43
N TYR A 41 -9.83 11.02 5.28
CA TYR A 41 -10.59 10.51 4.14
C TYR A 41 -10.15 11.16 2.81
N ILE A 42 -9.91 12.47 2.81
CA ILE A 42 -9.40 13.19 1.63
C ILE A 42 -8.01 12.67 1.23
N ILE A 43 -7.11 12.53 2.21
CA ILE A 43 -5.75 11.98 1.97
C ILE A 43 -5.86 10.56 1.39
N TYR A 44 -6.73 9.73 1.94
CA TYR A 44 -6.96 8.38 1.45
C TYR A 44 -7.44 8.34 -0.01
N ILE A 45 -8.37 9.22 -0.40
CA ILE A 45 -8.83 9.34 -1.79
C ILE A 45 -7.68 9.77 -2.71
N ILE A 46 -6.88 10.75 -2.30
CA ILE A 46 -5.72 11.23 -3.05
C ILE A 46 -4.72 10.09 -3.26
N ASP A 47 -4.37 9.38 -2.18
CA ASP A 47 -3.48 8.22 -2.22
C ASP A 47 -3.99 7.15 -3.19
N TYR A 48 -5.28 6.82 -3.11
CA TYR A 48 -5.92 5.86 -4.00
C TYR A 48 -5.81 6.30 -5.47
N ILE A 49 -6.11 7.57 -5.78
CA ILE A 49 -6.03 8.11 -7.14
C ILE A 49 -4.59 8.02 -7.66
N ILE A 50 -3.60 8.47 -6.88
CA ILE A 50 -2.18 8.48 -7.26
C ILE A 50 -1.69 7.04 -7.52
N VAL A 51 -1.90 6.12 -6.57
CA VAL A 51 -1.40 4.74 -6.68
C VAL A 51 -2.02 4.03 -7.88
N ASN A 52 -3.33 4.19 -8.11
CA ASN A 52 -4.01 3.54 -9.24
C ASN A 52 -3.62 4.14 -10.58
N PHE A 53 -3.41 5.46 -10.65
CA PHE A 53 -2.88 6.11 -11.83
C PHE A 53 -1.47 5.61 -12.20
N LEU A 54 -0.58 5.48 -11.21
CA LEU A 54 0.76 4.94 -11.42
C LEU A 54 0.70 3.47 -11.90
N ARG A 55 -0.12 2.64 -11.27
CA ARG A 55 -0.34 1.24 -11.69
C ARG A 55 -0.89 1.15 -13.12
N TRP A 56 -1.85 2.00 -13.47
CA TRP A 56 -2.39 2.08 -14.82
C TRP A 56 -1.28 2.34 -15.85
N LYS A 57 -0.40 3.32 -15.59
CA LYS A 57 0.76 3.62 -16.45
C LYS A 57 1.73 2.45 -16.55
N ILE A 58 2.04 1.78 -15.45
CA ILE A 58 2.88 0.57 -15.44
C ILE A 58 2.26 -0.51 -16.33
N PHE A 59 0.96 -0.78 -16.19
CA PHE A 59 0.27 -1.80 -16.98
C PHE A 59 0.18 -1.46 -18.47
N GLN A 60 0.05 -0.16 -18.82
CA GLN A 60 0.16 0.29 -20.21
C GLN A 60 1.55 -0.01 -20.79
N ARG A 61 2.62 0.29 -20.04
CA ARG A 61 4.00 -0.02 -20.46
C ARG A 61 4.24 -1.53 -20.58
N CYS A 62 3.59 -2.33 -19.75
CA CYS A 62 3.58 -3.79 -19.86
C CYS A 62 2.66 -4.34 -20.97
N LYS A 63 2.04 -3.48 -21.79
CA LYS A 63 1.14 -3.83 -22.89
C LYS A 63 -0.06 -4.71 -22.47
N VAL A 64 -0.59 -4.48 -21.27
CA VAL A 64 -1.79 -5.19 -20.80
C VAL A 64 -3.03 -4.61 -21.50
N LYS A 65 -3.74 -5.44 -22.29
CA LYS A 65 -4.93 -5.02 -23.07
C LYS A 65 -5.97 -4.21 -22.28
N LYS A 66 -6.15 -4.51 -20.99
CA LYS A 66 -7.10 -3.85 -20.09
C LYS A 66 -6.38 -3.16 -18.93
N ALA A 67 -5.41 -2.29 -19.22
CA ALA A 67 -4.63 -1.60 -18.19
C ALA A 67 -5.50 -0.79 -17.21
N TRP A 68 -6.65 -0.27 -17.65
CA TRP A 68 -7.59 0.50 -16.82
C TRP A 68 -8.16 -0.29 -15.63
N PHE A 69 -8.02 -1.61 -15.64
CA PHE A 69 -8.33 -2.46 -14.48
C PHE A 69 -7.56 -2.07 -13.21
N ALA A 70 -6.47 -1.30 -13.32
CA ALA A 70 -5.79 -0.70 -12.17
C ALA A 70 -6.73 0.08 -11.23
N TRP A 71 -7.78 0.72 -11.76
CA TRP A 71 -8.73 1.50 -10.97
C TRP A 71 -9.70 0.66 -10.16
N ILE A 72 -9.80 -0.66 -10.37
CA ILE A 72 -10.68 -1.52 -9.60
C ILE A 72 -9.80 -2.42 -8.72
N PRO A 73 -9.89 -2.37 -7.38
CA PRO A 73 -8.94 -3.05 -6.49
C PRO A 73 -8.72 -4.54 -6.81
N ILE A 74 -9.80 -5.25 -7.12
CA ILE A 74 -9.76 -6.69 -7.47
C ILE A 74 -9.11 -6.88 -8.84
N LEU A 75 -9.55 -6.12 -9.84
CA LEU A 75 -9.05 -6.25 -11.20
C LEU A 75 -7.62 -5.71 -11.35
N GLY A 76 -7.18 -4.79 -10.49
CA GLY A 76 -5.83 -4.28 -10.43
C GLY A 76 -4.83 -5.36 -10.05
N GLN A 77 -5.21 -6.26 -9.14
CA GLN A 77 -4.38 -7.43 -8.80
C GLN A 77 -4.34 -8.43 -9.95
N TYR A 78 -5.49 -8.69 -10.60
CA TYR A 78 -5.53 -9.51 -11.81
C TYR A 78 -4.61 -8.93 -12.90
N ALA A 79 -4.63 -7.61 -13.10
CA ALA A 79 -3.78 -6.93 -14.07
C ALA A 79 -2.30 -7.03 -13.70
N ALA A 80 -1.94 -6.96 -12.42
CA ALA A 80 -0.58 -7.20 -11.93
C ALA A 80 -0.12 -8.64 -12.21
N PHE A 81 -0.92 -9.66 -11.89
CA PHE A 81 -0.59 -11.05 -12.19
C PHE A 81 -0.43 -11.31 -13.69
N LYS A 82 -1.30 -10.70 -14.51
CA LYS A 82 -1.24 -10.77 -15.97
C LYS A 82 -0.02 -10.06 -16.52
N ALA A 83 0.29 -8.85 -16.02
CA ALA A 83 1.49 -8.11 -16.37
C ALA A 83 2.76 -8.88 -15.96
N GLY A 84 2.72 -9.62 -14.85
CA GLY A 84 3.80 -10.47 -14.36
C GLY A 84 3.88 -11.86 -15.00
N ASN A 85 3.10 -12.16 -16.05
CA ASN A 85 3.08 -13.46 -16.75
C ASN A 85 2.83 -14.67 -15.81
N ARG A 86 2.00 -14.53 -14.77
CA ARG A 86 1.65 -15.69 -13.92
C ARG A 86 0.66 -16.61 -14.62
N LYS A 87 0.82 -17.92 -14.40
CA LYS A 87 -0.15 -18.93 -14.83
C LYS A 87 -1.43 -18.71 -14.03
N ASN A 88 -2.58 -18.71 -14.71
CA ASN A 88 -3.92 -18.55 -14.11
C ASN A 88 -4.08 -17.30 -13.20
N PRO A 89 -3.99 -16.08 -13.75
CA PRO A 89 -4.10 -14.85 -12.96
C PRO A 89 -5.45 -14.70 -12.26
N VAL A 90 -6.54 -15.24 -12.82
CA VAL A 90 -7.88 -15.20 -12.22
C VAL A 90 -7.93 -15.96 -10.91
N LEU A 91 -7.40 -17.20 -10.90
CA LEU A 91 -7.38 -18.04 -9.70
C LEU A 91 -6.58 -17.37 -8.57
N LEU A 92 -5.40 -16.83 -8.89
CA LEU A 92 -4.57 -16.12 -7.91
C LEU A 92 -5.27 -14.88 -7.34
N THR A 93 -6.02 -14.14 -8.16
CA THR A 93 -6.83 -13.01 -7.68
C THR A 93 -7.94 -13.46 -6.74
N ILE A 94 -8.66 -14.53 -7.08
CA ILE A 94 -9.74 -15.07 -6.23
C ILE A 94 -9.16 -15.55 -4.90
N LEU A 95 -8.08 -16.33 -4.91
CA LEU A 95 -7.45 -16.85 -3.68
C LEU A 95 -6.94 -15.73 -2.76
N LEU A 96 -6.41 -14.65 -3.34
CA LEU A 96 -5.93 -13.50 -2.57
C LEU A 96 -7.09 -12.78 -1.85
N TYR A 97 -8.25 -12.67 -2.49
CA TYR A 97 -9.42 -11.99 -1.93
C TYR A 97 -10.32 -12.88 -1.08
N SER A 98 -10.34 -14.19 -1.31
CA SER A 98 -11.15 -15.13 -0.52
C SER A 98 -10.57 -15.36 0.89
N SER A 99 -9.24 -15.26 1.04
CA SER A 99 -8.57 -15.47 2.33
C SER A 99 -9.07 -14.59 3.48
N PRO A 100 -9.24 -13.26 3.33
CA PRO A 100 -9.78 -12.43 4.42
C PRO A 100 -11.25 -12.73 4.73
N VAL A 101 -12.03 -13.22 3.77
CA VAL A 101 -13.45 -13.56 3.99
C VAL A 101 -13.60 -14.80 4.87
N ILE A 102 -12.74 -15.81 4.67
CA ILE A 102 -12.72 -17.02 5.50
C ILE A 102 -12.43 -16.67 6.97
N TYR A 103 -11.60 -15.66 7.22
CA TYR A 103 -11.26 -15.22 8.57
C TYR A 103 -12.45 -14.62 9.34
N ILE A 104 -13.37 -13.95 8.63
CA ILE A 104 -14.54 -13.31 9.26
C ILE A 104 -15.60 -14.36 9.63
N ILE A 105 -15.76 -15.40 8.81
CA ILE A 105 -16.82 -16.41 8.97
C ILE A 105 -16.42 -17.53 9.94
N SER A 106 -15.12 -17.82 10.06
CA SER A 106 -14.62 -18.97 10.82
C SER A 106 -15.06 -19.01 12.30
N PRO A 107 -15.19 -17.90 13.05
CA PRO A 107 -15.61 -17.95 14.45
C PRO A 107 -17.08 -18.38 14.65
N PHE A 108 -17.91 -18.29 13.61
CA PHE A 108 -19.36 -18.44 13.71
C PHE A 108 -19.89 -19.83 13.34
N MET A 109 -19.09 -20.69 12.70
CA MET A 109 -19.63 -21.89 12.04
C MET A 109 -19.05 -23.24 12.50
N PHE A 110 -17.97 -23.28 13.30
CA PHE A 110 -17.24 -24.53 13.54
C PHE A 110 -16.78 -24.73 14.98
N SER A 111 -16.55 -26.00 15.32
CA SER A 111 -15.93 -26.38 16.59
C SER A 111 -14.53 -25.75 16.74
N PRO A 112 -14.07 -25.41 17.96
CA PRO A 112 -12.83 -24.68 18.17
C PRO A 112 -11.59 -25.34 17.53
N SER A 113 -11.54 -26.67 17.48
CA SER A 113 -10.42 -27.42 16.90
C SER A 113 -10.36 -27.32 15.36
N LEU A 114 -11.52 -27.34 14.67
CA LEU A 114 -11.59 -27.20 13.21
C LEU A 114 -11.29 -25.77 12.76
N VAL A 115 -11.71 -24.78 13.55
CA VAL A 115 -11.39 -23.36 13.28
C VAL A 115 -9.89 -23.13 13.20
N VAL A 116 -9.13 -23.69 14.13
CA VAL A 116 -7.65 -23.56 14.14
C VAL A 116 -7.02 -24.19 12.90
N GLN A 117 -7.47 -25.37 12.48
CA GLN A 117 -6.94 -26.05 11.29
C GLN A 117 -7.24 -25.28 10.00
N ILE A 118 -8.48 -24.81 9.83
CA ILE A 118 -8.89 -24.00 8.68
C ILE A 118 -8.11 -22.68 8.65
N PHE A 119 -7.89 -22.07 9.82
CA PHE A 119 -7.13 -20.83 9.93
C PHE A 119 -5.67 -21.00 9.48
N ILE A 120 -4.99 -22.05 9.93
CA ILE A 120 -3.61 -22.35 9.51
C ILE A 120 -3.55 -22.56 7.98
N LEU A 121 -4.50 -23.33 7.42
CA LEU A 121 -4.54 -23.58 5.98
C LEU A 121 -4.78 -22.28 5.19
N ALA A 122 -5.72 -21.44 5.62
CA ALA A 122 -6.00 -20.16 4.99
C ALA A 122 -4.77 -19.24 5.04
N MET A 123 -4.05 -19.21 6.17
CA MET A 123 -2.82 -18.44 6.31
C MET A 123 -1.72 -18.90 5.35
N LEU A 124 -1.56 -20.22 5.16
CA LEU A 124 -0.59 -20.76 4.20
C LEU A 124 -0.95 -20.42 2.75
N ILE A 125 -2.23 -20.50 2.38
CA ILE A 125 -2.72 -20.10 1.05
C ILE A 125 -2.48 -18.60 0.81
N PHE A 126 -2.73 -17.78 1.83
CA PHE A 126 -2.45 -16.35 1.77
C PHE A 126 -0.96 -16.06 1.56
N LEU A 127 -0.09 -16.73 2.32
CA LEU A 127 1.36 -16.55 2.17
C LEU A 127 1.83 -16.97 0.77
N PHE A 128 1.32 -18.09 0.26
CA PHE A 128 1.60 -18.56 -1.08
C PHE A 128 1.18 -17.54 -2.15
N THR A 129 -0.06 -17.05 -2.11
CA THR A 129 -0.56 -16.07 -3.09
C THR A 129 0.20 -14.74 -3.01
N LEU A 130 0.64 -14.35 -1.82
CA LEU A 130 1.49 -13.19 -1.61
C LEU A 130 2.88 -13.37 -2.24
N PHE A 131 3.49 -14.54 -2.11
CA PHE A 131 4.72 -14.86 -2.83
C PHE A 131 4.51 -14.80 -4.34
N GLN A 132 3.36 -15.32 -4.83
CA GLN A 132 3.02 -15.28 -6.25
C GLN A 132 2.92 -13.83 -6.77
N LEU A 133 2.39 -12.93 -5.96
CA LEU A 133 2.27 -11.50 -6.26
C LEU A 133 3.62 -10.82 -6.31
N LEU A 134 4.52 -11.11 -5.36
CA LEU A 134 5.89 -10.60 -5.38
C LEU A 134 6.63 -11.02 -6.65
N SER A 135 6.56 -12.29 -7.03
CA SER A 135 7.20 -12.73 -8.27
C SER A 135 6.57 -12.09 -9.51
N ALA A 136 5.27 -11.78 -9.49
CA ALA A 136 4.63 -11.06 -10.58
C ALA A 136 5.22 -9.65 -10.74
N TRP A 137 5.43 -8.94 -9.63
CA TRP A 137 6.08 -7.64 -9.63
C TRP A 137 7.55 -7.71 -10.06
N ILE A 138 8.31 -8.74 -9.65
CA ILE A 138 9.69 -8.96 -10.14
C ILE A 138 9.68 -9.07 -11.67
N ASN A 139 8.75 -9.86 -12.23
CA ASN A 139 8.62 -10.01 -13.68
C ASN A 139 8.22 -8.70 -14.38
N ILE A 140 7.41 -7.85 -13.74
CA ILE A 140 7.09 -6.51 -14.24
C ILE A 140 8.36 -5.65 -14.30
N CYS A 141 9.18 -5.63 -13.23
CA CYS A 141 10.45 -4.89 -13.22
C CYS A 141 11.38 -5.37 -14.35
N LYS A 142 11.52 -6.69 -14.52
CA LYS A 142 12.31 -7.28 -15.62
C LYS A 142 11.79 -6.87 -16.99
N LYS A 143 10.48 -6.90 -17.22
CA LYS A 143 9.85 -6.48 -18.49
C LYS A 143 10.10 -5.01 -18.80
N LEU A 144 10.17 -4.17 -17.76
CA LEU A 144 10.48 -2.75 -17.87
C LEU A 144 11.99 -2.47 -17.93
N LYS A 145 12.84 -3.51 -17.98
CA LYS A 145 14.30 -3.44 -17.97
C LYS A 145 14.83 -2.65 -16.76
N LYS A 146 14.22 -2.85 -15.59
CA LYS A 146 14.60 -2.23 -14.31
C LYS A 146 15.11 -3.27 -13.32
N SER A 147 15.87 -2.81 -12.33
CA SER A 147 16.44 -3.68 -11.28
C SER A 147 15.37 -4.30 -10.38
N ASP A 148 15.48 -5.59 -10.09
CA ASP A 148 14.57 -6.33 -9.21
C ASP A 148 14.62 -5.82 -7.76
N PHE A 149 15.77 -5.28 -7.33
CA PHE A 149 15.97 -4.73 -5.99
C PHE A 149 15.07 -3.52 -5.67
N LEU A 150 14.47 -2.90 -6.68
CA LEU A 150 13.46 -1.84 -6.49
C LEU A 150 12.28 -2.35 -5.64
N LEU A 151 11.98 -3.65 -5.67
CA LEU A 151 10.90 -4.19 -4.85
C LEU A 151 11.18 -4.19 -3.36
N LEU A 152 12.46 -4.13 -2.96
CA LEU A 152 12.83 -3.98 -1.56
C LEU A 152 12.48 -2.58 -1.04
N LEU A 153 12.66 -1.55 -1.88
CA LEU A 153 12.28 -0.18 -1.52
C LEU A 153 10.77 -0.04 -1.37
N CYS A 154 10.03 -0.79 -2.18
CA CYS A 154 8.59 -0.94 -2.11
C CYS A 154 8.08 -1.53 -0.77
N LEU A 155 8.95 -2.12 0.07
CA LEU A 155 8.60 -2.60 1.43
C LEU A 155 8.33 -1.44 2.39
N ILE A 156 8.91 -0.27 2.12
CA ILE A 156 8.68 0.97 2.86
C ILE A 156 7.48 1.66 2.21
N PRO A 157 6.44 2.07 2.97
CA PRO A 157 5.26 2.73 2.41
C PRO A 157 5.60 3.92 1.49
N LEU A 158 6.52 4.79 1.92
CA LEU A 158 7.01 5.90 1.09
C LEU A 158 7.81 5.41 -0.13
N GLY A 159 8.61 4.37 0.05
CA GLY A 159 9.37 3.76 -1.04
C GLY A 159 8.48 3.14 -2.12
N ASN A 160 7.25 2.72 -1.78
CA ASN A 160 6.28 2.23 -2.75
C ASN A 160 5.88 3.30 -3.78
N TYR A 161 5.59 4.53 -3.34
CA TYR A 161 5.27 5.63 -4.27
C TYR A 161 6.45 5.96 -5.18
N ALA A 162 7.66 6.01 -4.62
CA ALA A 162 8.90 6.22 -5.36
C ALA A 162 9.11 5.16 -6.45
N VAL A 163 8.97 3.88 -6.09
CA VAL A 163 9.16 2.76 -7.03
C VAL A 163 8.07 2.73 -8.08
N LEU A 164 6.79 2.88 -7.71
CA LEU A 164 5.68 2.91 -8.66
C LEU A 164 5.84 4.07 -9.66
N SER A 165 6.27 5.24 -9.18
CA SER A 165 6.56 6.39 -10.04
C SER A 165 7.74 6.13 -10.98
N TYR A 166 8.79 5.48 -10.47
CA TYR A 166 9.96 5.08 -11.24
C TYR A 166 9.67 4.01 -12.30
N LEU A 167 8.74 3.10 -12.02
CA LEU A 167 8.27 2.11 -12.99
C LEU A 167 7.31 2.74 -14.01
N ALA A 168 6.46 3.67 -13.56
CA ALA A 168 5.48 4.35 -14.41
C ALA A 168 6.13 5.31 -15.42
N PHE A 169 7.11 6.11 -15.00
CA PHE A 169 7.71 7.17 -15.80
C PHE A 169 9.19 6.93 -16.07
N ASP A 170 9.70 7.46 -17.19
CA ASP A 170 11.15 7.50 -17.41
C ASP A 170 11.81 8.65 -16.62
N LYS A 171 13.11 8.49 -16.37
CA LYS A 171 13.99 9.06 -15.30
C LYS A 171 13.80 10.54 -14.86
N LYS A 172 13.06 11.38 -15.58
CA LYS A 172 12.97 12.84 -15.33
C LYS A 172 11.87 13.27 -14.35
N ILE A 173 10.82 12.48 -14.13
CA ILE A 173 9.64 12.90 -13.33
C ILE A 173 9.71 12.45 -11.85
N ILE A 174 10.53 11.42 -11.55
CA ILE A 174 10.63 10.80 -10.22
C ILE A 174 11.05 11.78 -9.11
N PHE A 175 11.94 12.73 -9.42
CA PHE A 175 12.45 13.69 -8.44
C PHE A 175 11.37 14.64 -7.93
N TRP A 176 10.51 15.15 -8.82
CA TRP A 176 9.47 16.12 -8.48
C TRP A 176 8.31 15.48 -7.71
N LEU A 177 7.94 14.24 -8.05
CA LEU A 177 6.86 13.54 -7.33
C LEU A 177 7.29 13.11 -5.92
N LEU A 178 8.56 12.70 -5.74
CA LEU A 178 9.12 12.43 -4.41
C LEU A 178 9.18 13.68 -3.54
N LEU A 179 9.60 14.81 -4.13
CA LEU A 179 9.67 16.09 -3.42
C LEU A 179 8.29 16.54 -2.93
N ALA A 180 7.26 16.38 -3.77
CA ALA A 180 5.87 16.71 -3.43
C ALA A 180 5.31 15.83 -2.30
N VAL A 181 5.48 14.51 -2.39
CA VAL A 181 5.01 13.57 -1.35
C VAL A 181 5.76 13.77 -0.03
N SER A 182 7.06 14.11 -0.06
CA SER A 182 7.81 14.45 1.15
C SER A 182 7.37 15.76 1.80
N ALA A 183 6.93 16.73 1.00
CA ALA A 183 6.45 18.01 1.51
C ALA A 183 5.11 17.86 2.24
N GLU A 184 4.21 17.02 1.74
CA GLU A 184 2.91 16.76 2.35
C GLU A 184 3.02 16.03 3.70
N PHE A 185 3.95 15.07 3.81
CA PHE A 185 4.21 14.35 5.07
C PHE A 185 4.80 15.26 6.16
N LEU A 186 5.63 16.24 5.76
CA LEU A 186 6.11 17.28 6.68
C LEU A 186 4.92 18.13 7.16
N THR A 187 4.06 18.60 6.27
CA THR A 187 2.93 19.46 6.66
C THR A 187 1.91 18.77 7.57
N THR A 188 1.63 17.49 7.36
CA THR A 188 0.73 16.69 8.23
C THR A 188 1.35 16.38 9.59
N SER A 189 2.68 16.22 9.65
CA SER A 189 3.39 16.10 10.92
C SER A 189 3.37 17.40 11.73
N PHE A 190 3.34 18.57 11.07
CA PHE A 190 3.31 19.88 11.73
C PHE A 190 1.91 20.30 12.22
N SER A 191 0.82 19.92 11.54
CA SER A 191 -0.54 20.27 11.97
C SER A 191 -1.03 19.52 13.22
N VAL A 192 -0.39 18.40 13.57
CA VAL A 192 -0.66 17.64 14.81
C VAL A 192 0.01 18.29 16.04
N ILE A 193 0.89 19.28 15.83
CA ILE A 193 1.71 19.91 16.89
C ILE A 193 0.96 21.02 17.64
N SER A 194 -0.23 21.46 17.19
CA SER A 194 -0.94 22.58 17.84
C SER A 194 -1.88 22.20 18.99
N VAL A 195 -1.96 20.93 19.42
CA VAL A 195 -2.80 20.52 20.55
C VAL A 195 -1.94 20.32 21.80
N SER A 196 -2.11 21.26 22.72
CA SER A 196 -1.54 21.30 24.07
C SER A 196 -1.82 20.02 24.87
N ALA A 197 -0.86 19.10 24.91
CA ALA A 197 -0.46 18.23 26.04
C ALA A 197 0.42 17.06 25.53
N ALA A 198 1.66 17.31 25.06
CA ALA A 198 2.38 16.25 24.35
C ALA A 198 3.91 16.38 24.28
N ASP A 199 4.63 16.72 25.35
CA ASP A 199 6.11 16.72 25.29
C ASP A 199 6.72 15.34 25.01
N PHE A 200 6.06 14.26 25.46
CA PHE A 200 6.52 12.88 25.22
C PHE A 200 6.12 12.36 23.84
N VAL A 201 4.88 12.60 23.40
CA VAL A 201 4.38 12.15 22.09
C VAL A 201 5.06 12.93 20.96
N VAL A 202 5.29 14.24 21.14
CA VAL A 202 6.03 15.06 20.17
C VAL A 202 7.47 14.58 20.01
N LYS A 203 8.17 14.24 21.10
CA LYS A 203 9.51 13.66 21.03
C LYS A 203 9.54 12.31 20.32
N GLN A 204 8.56 11.42 20.58
CA GLN A 204 8.47 10.13 19.90
C GLN A 204 8.14 10.28 18.42
N ILE A 205 7.23 11.19 18.06
CA ILE A 205 6.90 11.48 16.66
C ILE A 205 8.13 12.04 15.96
N ILE A 206 8.80 13.07 16.50
CA ILE A 206 10.03 13.64 15.91
C ILE A 206 11.12 12.59 15.75
N LEU A 207 11.29 11.68 16.71
CA LEU A 207 12.26 10.58 16.62
C LEU A 207 11.89 9.59 15.51
N ILE A 208 10.61 9.25 15.36
CA ILE A 208 10.12 8.37 14.29
C ILE A 208 10.24 9.05 12.92
N THR A 209 9.86 10.33 12.79
CA THR A 209 9.94 11.08 11.54
C THR A 209 11.40 11.29 11.11
N SER A 210 12.30 11.62 12.05
CA SER A 210 13.73 11.76 11.75
C SER A 210 14.39 10.41 11.42
N ALA A 211 14.01 9.32 12.09
CA ALA A 211 14.47 7.97 11.75
C ALA A 211 13.99 7.52 10.36
N GLN A 212 12.75 7.83 9.99
CA GLN A 212 12.24 7.55 8.64
C GLN A 212 12.93 8.43 7.58
N LEU A 213 13.19 9.70 7.87
CA LEU A 213 13.92 10.60 6.96
C LEU A 213 15.37 10.14 6.76
N ALA A 214 16.03 9.69 7.83
CA ALA A 214 17.37 9.10 7.78
C ALA A 214 17.38 7.79 6.97
N THR A 215 16.37 6.93 7.17
CA THR A 215 16.22 5.67 6.41
C THR A 215 15.99 5.94 4.93
N VAL A 216 15.13 6.92 4.60
CA VAL A 216 14.91 7.37 3.21
C VAL A 216 16.19 7.95 2.62
N GLY A 217 16.94 8.76 3.38
CA GLY A 217 18.23 9.31 2.96
C GLY A 217 19.28 8.23 2.68
N ILE A 218 19.40 7.23 3.55
CA ILE A 218 20.31 6.08 3.38
C ILE A 218 19.89 5.25 2.16
N CYS A 219 18.59 4.95 2.01
CA CYS A 219 18.06 4.26 0.83
C CYS A 219 18.33 5.06 -0.45
N PHE A 220 18.29 6.40 -0.40
CA PHE A 220 18.56 7.27 -1.53
C PHE A 220 20.04 7.29 -1.92
N ILE A 221 20.96 7.32 -0.94
CA ILE A 221 22.41 7.19 -1.16
C ILE A 221 22.71 5.82 -1.79
N PHE A 222 22.10 4.75 -1.27
CA PHE A 222 22.26 3.40 -1.78
C PHE A 222 21.68 3.23 -3.20
N LEU A 223 20.51 3.83 -3.48
CA LEU A 223 19.93 3.83 -4.83
C LEU A 223 20.80 4.61 -5.80
N LYS A 224 21.30 5.79 -5.40
CA LYS A 224 22.19 6.61 -6.23
C LYS A 224 23.44 5.81 -6.60
N GLN A 225 24.13 5.23 -5.62
CA GLN A 225 25.33 4.44 -5.85
C GLN A 225 25.08 3.24 -6.79
N ASN A 226 23.98 2.50 -6.62
CA ASN A 226 23.67 1.34 -7.46
C ASN A 226 23.12 1.70 -8.85
N LEU A 227 22.35 2.79 -8.97
CA LEU A 227 21.87 3.27 -10.27
C LEU A 227 23.01 3.78 -11.15
N PHE A 228 24.01 4.44 -10.58
CA PHE A 228 25.19 4.89 -11.34
C PHE A 228 26.11 3.73 -11.72
N ARG A 229 26.18 2.67 -10.90
CA ARG A 229 26.99 1.47 -11.18
C ARG A 229 26.43 0.58 -12.30
N SER A 230 25.12 0.62 -12.56
CA SER A 230 24.49 -0.15 -13.65
C SER A 230 24.58 0.53 -15.02
N GLN A 231 25.14 1.75 -15.10
CA GLN A 231 25.32 2.50 -16.35
C GLN A 231 26.78 2.58 -16.81
N ALA A 232 27.72 2.06 -16.03
CA ALA A 232 29.12 1.83 -16.39
C ALA A 232 29.30 0.35 -16.73
#